data_AF-A0A436S4J9-F1
#
_entry.id   AF-A0A436S4J9-F1
#
_cell.length_a   1.000
_cell.length_b   1.000
_cell.length_c   1.000
_cell.angle_alpha   90.00
_cell.angle_beta   90.00
_cell.angle_gamma   90.00
#
_symmetry.space_group_name_H-M   'P 1'
#
loop_
_entity.id
_entity.type
_entity.pdbx_description
1 polymer ?
#
loop_
_entity_poly.entity_id
_entity_poly.type
_entity_poly.pdbx_seq_one_letter_code
_entity_poly.pdbx_strand_id
1 'polypeptide(L)' 'IQNGKYVEYIPQLDELTGAKMRIEDGHALAPSEPGIGIDWDWDAVKARSIAEFTTAIVK' A
#
# COMPACT_ATOMS: atom_id res chain seq x y z
N ILE A 1 2.07 17.24 11.72
CA ILE A 1 2.76 15.96 12.03
C ILE A 1 4.09 16.33 12.66
N GLN A 2 4.39 15.94 13.91
CA GLN A 2 5.62 16.38 14.58
C GLN A 2 6.82 15.45 14.33
N ASN A 3 6.59 14.17 14.00
CA ASN A 3 7.65 13.15 13.94
C ASN A 3 7.75 12.38 12.60
N GLY A 4 7.06 12.81 11.55
CA GLY A 4 7.10 12.17 10.22
C GLY A 4 8.11 12.83 9.30
N LYS A 5 9.40 12.48 9.42
CA LYS A 5 10.48 13.10 8.63
C LYS A 5 10.75 12.39 7.30
N TYR A 6 10.61 11.08 7.27
CA TYR A 6 10.88 10.24 6.11
C TYR A 6 9.79 9.19 5.94
N VAL A 7 9.54 8.80 4.70
CA VAL A 7 8.67 7.69 4.31
C VAL A 7 9.49 6.83 3.35
N GLU A 8 9.56 5.53 3.62
CA GLU A 8 10.18 4.58 2.69
C GLU A 8 9.25 4.35 1.50
N TYR A 9 9.79 4.43 0.30
CA TYR A 9 9.08 4.02 -0.91
C TYR A 9 9.49 2.59 -1.28
N ILE A 10 8.53 1.66 -1.25
CA ILE A 10 8.71 0.24 -1.57
C ILE A 10 8.08 -0.04 -2.94
N PRO A 11 8.83 0.06 -4.06
CA PRO A 11 8.26 -0.10 -5.40
C PRO A 11 7.69 -1.50 -5.66
N GLN A 12 8.09 -2.52 -4.90
CA GLN A 12 7.49 -3.86 -4.99
C GLN A 12 5.98 -3.88 -4.66
N LEU A 13 5.49 -2.88 -3.91
CA LEU A 13 4.06 -2.76 -3.59
C LEU A 13 3.23 -2.16 -4.73
N ASP A 14 3.84 -1.48 -5.69
CA ASP A 14 3.13 -0.84 -6.80
C ASP A 14 2.35 -1.83 -7.67
N GLU A 15 2.78 -3.09 -7.70
CA GLU A 15 2.09 -4.15 -8.44
C GLU A 15 0.98 -4.84 -7.62
N LEU A 16 0.84 -4.45 -6.35
CA LEU A 16 -0.16 -4.94 -5.42
C LEU A 16 -1.21 -3.87 -5.09
N THR A 17 -1.07 -2.65 -5.61
CA THR A 17 -2.00 -1.54 -5.40
C THR A 17 -2.55 -1.02 -6.74
N GLY A 18 -3.83 -0.63 -6.76
CA GLY A 18 -4.48 -0.03 -7.92
C GLY A 18 -3.93 1.37 -8.26
N ALA A 19 -3.39 2.07 -7.25
CA ALA A 19 -2.71 3.34 -7.41
C ALA A 19 -1.36 3.35 -6.68
N LYS A 20 -0.38 4.04 -7.28
CA LYS A 20 0.94 4.27 -6.69
C LYS A 20 0.93 5.47 -5.74
N MET A 21 1.81 5.46 -4.75
CA MET A 21 2.07 6.65 -3.93
C MET A 21 2.55 7.80 -4.83
N ARG A 22 1.93 8.98 -4.70
CA ARG A 22 2.38 10.17 -5.41
C ARG A 22 3.58 10.78 -4.70
N ILE A 23 4.65 10.98 -5.45
CA ILE A 23 5.87 11.64 -4.97
C ILE A 23 6.13 12.81 -5.90
N GLU A 24 6.17 14.03 -5.35
CA GLU A 24 6.41 15.26 -6.09
C GLU A 24 7.55 16.02 -5.39
N ASP A 25 8.56 16.46 -6.16
CA ASP A 25 9.75 17.15 -5.66
C ASP A 25 10.44 16.46 -4.46
N GLY A 26 10.47 15.12 -4.46
CA GLY A 26 11.05 14.32 -3.39
C GLY A 26 10.17 14.18 -2.13
N HIS A 27 8.91 14.62 -2.19
CA HIS A 27 7.97 14.55 -1.07
C HIS A 27 6.81 13.61 -1.39
N ALA A 28 6.53 12.69 -0.46
CA ALA A 28 5.32 11.87 -0.52
C ALA A 28 4.09 12.73 -0.25
N LEU A 29 3.09 12.62 -1.11
CA LEU A 29 1.83 13.35 -0.96
C LEU A 29 0.79 12.49 -0.26
N ALA A 30 0.16 13.08 0.75
CA ALA A 30 -0.96 12.44 1.42
C ALA A 30 -2.14 12.24 0.44
N PRO A 31 -2.82 11.08 0.50
CA PRO A 31 -4.01 10.83 -0.29
C PRO A 31 -5.18 11.70 0.16
N SER A 32 -6.11 11.96 -0.77
CA SER A 32 -7.30 12.80 -0.53
C SER A 32 -8.59 11.99 -0.37
N GLU A 33 -8.52 10.72 -0.73
CA GLU A 33 -9.59 9.74 -0.71
C GLU A 33 -9.85 9.27 0.74
N PRO A 34 -11.10 8.90 1.10
CA PRO A 34 -11.41 8.37 2.42
C PRO A 34 -10.62 7.10 2.77
N GLY A 35 -10.15 7.00 4.02
CA GLY A 35 -9.44 5.83 4.55
C GLY A 35 -7.96 6.11 4.81
N ILE A 36 -7.15 5.06 4.83
CA ILE A 36 -5.68 5.17 5.02
C ILE A 36 -4.92 5.38 3.71
N GLY A 37 -5.63 5.39 2.57
CA GLY A 37 -5.05 5.72 1.27
C GLY A 37 -4.26 4.63 0.58
N ILE A 38 -4.58 3.36 0.85
CA ILE A 38 -4.04 2.20 0.12
C ILE A 38 -5.19 1.55 -0.64
N ASP A 39 -5.11 1.62 -1.96
CA ASP A 39 -6.04 0.96 -2.86
C ASP A 39 -5.51 -0.45 -3.20
N TRP A 40 -5.75 -1.42 -2.30
CA TRP A 40 -5.25 -2.79 -2.48
C TRP A 40 -5.89 -3.49 -3.68
N ASP A 41 -5.07 -4.01 -4.59
CA ASP A 41 -5.51 -5.00 -5.56
C ASP A 41 -5.54 -6.37 -4.88
N TRP A 42 -6.71 -6.72 -4.35
CA TRP A 42 -6.89 -7.98 -3.65
C TRP A 42 -6.70 -9.22 -4.53
N ASP A 43 -6.87 -9.11 -5.83
CA ASP A 43 -6.67 -10.24 -6.73
C ASP A 43 -5.17 -10.45 -7.00
N ALA A 44 -4.40 -9.37 -7.17
CA ALA A 44 -2.94 -9.43 -7.23
C ALA A 44 -2.33 -9.95 -5.92
N VAL A 45 -2.83 -9.50 -4.77
CA VAL A 45 -2.40 -9.99 -3.45
C VAL A 45 -2.65 -11.49 -3.34
N LYS A 46 -3.86 -11.97 -3.64
CA LYS A 46 -4.18 -13.40 -3.61
C LYS A 46 -3.32 -14.21 -4.57
N ALA A 47 -3.07 -13.72 -5.78
CA ALA A 47 -2.28 -14.43 -6.78
C ALA A 47 -0.81 -14.65 -6.35
N ARG A 48 -0.28 -13.79 -5.47
CA ARG A 48 1.10 -13.88 -4.95
C ARG A 48 1.19 -14.44 -3.54
N SER A 49 0.04 -14.67 -2.89
CA SER A 49 -0.02 -15.24 -1.56
C SER A 49 0.30 -16.74 -1.61
N ILE A 50 1.08 -17.21 -0.64
CA ILE A 50 1.37 -18.64 -0.49
C ILE A 50 0.57 -19.21 0.67
N ALA A 51 0.04 -20.42 0.50
CA ALA A 51 -0.86 -21.05 1.45
C ALA A 51 -0.25 -21.17 2.86
N GLU A 52 1.06 -21.42 2.96
CA GLU A 52 1.79 -21.49 4.23
C GLU A 52 1.68 -20.19 5.07
N PHE A 53 1.64 -19.03 4.41
CA PHE A 53 1.60 -17.72 5.07
C PHE A 53 0.24 -17.02 4.93
N THR A 54 -0.81 -17.73 4.53
CA THR A 54 -2.14 -17.16 4.31
C THR A 54 -3.15 -17.74 5.26
N THR A 55 -3.89 -16.88 5.96
CA THR A 55 -5.02 -17.30 6.79
C THR A 55 -6.20 -16.37 6.58
N ALA A 56 -7.41 -16.93 6.52
CA ALA A 56 -8.64 -16.16 6.45
C ALA A 56 -9.22 -16.03 7.86
N ILE A 57 -9.42 -14.79 8.31
CA ILE A 57 -10.09 -14.52 9.59
C ILE A 57 -11.59 -14.45 9.33
N VAL A 58 -12.31 -15.47 9.79
CA VAL A 58 -13.78 -15.49 9.78
C VAL A 58 -14.31 -15.17 11.17
N LYS A 59 -15.44 -14.47 11.21
CA LYS A 59 -16.09 -14.03 12.45
C LYS A 59 -16.88 -15.15 13.11
#